data_AF-A0A673Z932-F1
#
_entry.id   AF-A0A673Z932-F1
#
_cell.length_a   1.000
_cell.length_b   1.000
_cell.length_c   1.000
_cell.angle_alpha   90.00
_cell.angle_beta   90.00
_cell.angle_gamma   90.00
#
_symmetry.space_group_name_H-M   'P 1'
#
loop_
_entity.id
_entity.type
_entity.pdbx_description
1 polymer ?
#
loop_
_entity_poly.entity_id
_entity_poly.type
_entity_poly.pdbx_seq_one_letter_code
_entity_poly.pdbx_strand_id
1 'polypeptide(L)'
;MDFTVNLNSLGFECGLSEYEKECIFLRARATGLTVCGCVHAAFLCKLAYSLRYAWKLTTQYPTQYRQINPRTTAKDLVKLLEETGLTVGVLGGGHIGKQLVQVLLEKNGLKPSQINISSRRPETLEEFVKRGIMCYFDNQRLVAWADVLFLCCLPSHLPKVCAELQSHIPKHCLVYSFLSAVPLNRNITCCSNHCPKKISSKTHIFVLLHPHLFILKPQYEFVACDSVNMWLSRGHVTVALKDPKVIDASYRISDTFSYLGGLCLDPKWLFGLLYSLLNMCTAANVGSTEALGLINELFQLKGPGTVAFILNNFVNSSYASSLTPDESFPWINLVDVQSKETPLSCFISRNNSMQGCLSALYNSVMVDPLKGKKETGKPKDGTLSVITPSHCKKSDFV
;
A
#
# COMPACT_ATOMS: atom_id res chain seq x y z
N MET A 1 26.35 -16.68 3.04
CA MET A 1 26.61 -17.69 4.08
C MET A 1 27.03 -16.91 5.31
N ASP A 2 26.26 -16.98 6.40
CA ASP A 2 26.61 -16.27 7.62
C ASP A 2 27.61 -17.14 8.41
N PHE A 3 28.87 -16.70 8.44
CA PHE A 3 29.97 -17.44 9.06
C PHE A 3 29.88 -17.49 10.59
N THR A 4 28.93 -16.78 11.19
CA THR A 4 28.71 -16.73 12.65
C THR A 4 27.61 -17.67 13.13
N VAL A 5 26.95 -18.40 12.21
CA VAL A 5 25.95 -19.40 12.57
C VAL A 5 26.60 -20.49 13.44
N ASN A 6 26.12 -20.62 14.68
CA ASN A 6 26.60 -21.50 15.76
C ASN A 6 27.82 -21.01 16.56
N LEU A 7 28.29 -19.77 16.33
CA LEU A 7 29.25 -19.11 17.21
C LEU A 7 28.49 -18.20 18.18
N ASN A 8 27.97 -18.78 19.27
CA ASN A 8 27.17 -18.06 20.26
C ASN A 8 27.88 -16.82 20.83
N SER A 9 29.23 -16.86 20.92
CA SER A 9 30.06 -15.73 21.37
C SER A 9 30.16 -14.57 20.37
N LEU A 10 29.83 -14.79 19.09
CA LEU A 10 29.77 -13.77 18.04
C LEU A 10 28.34 -13.38 17.69
N GLY A 11 27.35 -13.98 18.35
CA GLY A 11 25.95 -13.62 18.21
C GLY A 11 25.67 -12.24 18.78
N PHE A 12 24.74 -11.50 18.16
CA PHE A 12 24.29 -10.17 18.62
C PHE A 12 23.96 -10.14 20.13
N GLU A 13 23.43 -11.23 20.66
CA GLU A 13 22.96 -11.35 22.04
C GLU A 13 24.10 -11.49 23.07
N CYS A 14 25.30 -11.88 22.65
CA CYS A 14 26.44 -12.09 23.54
C CYS A 14 26.99 -10.78 24.13
N GLY A 15 26.79 -9.66 23.45
CA GLY A 15 27.23 -8.33 23.90
C GLY A 15 26.21 -7.57 24.73
N LEU A 16 25.02 -8.14 24.96
CA LEU A 16 23.91 -7.46 25.64
C LEU A 16 23.97 -7.68 27.15
N SER A 17 23.71 -6.62 27.90
CA SER A 17 23.38 -6.72 29.33
C SER A 17 22.05 -7.46 29.55
N GLU A 18 21.80 -7.93 30.77
CA GLU A 18 20.53 -8.60 31.11
C GLU A 18 19.31 -7.72 30.81
N TYR A 19 19.39 -6.41 31.07
CA TYR A 19 18.33 -5.46 30.74
C TYR A 19 18.11 -5.32 29.22
N GLU A 20 19.18 -5.29 28.43
CA GLU A 20 19.07 -5.22 26.98
C GLU A 20 18.53 -6.52 26.38
N LYS A 21 18.80 -7.67 27.02
CA LYS A 21 18.21 -8.95 26.62
C LYS A 21 16.69 -8.95 26.75
N GLU A 22 16.13 -8.28 27.78
CA GLU A 22 14.68 -8.08 27.90
C GLU A 22 14.09 -7.31 26.71
N CYS A 23 14.89 -6.51 26.00
CA CYS A 23 14.45 -5.71 24.86
C CYS A 23 14.61 -6.41 23.50
N ILE A 24 15.13 -7.65 23.44
CA ILE A 24 15.39 -8.36 22.17
C ILE A 24 14.14 -8.47 21.29
N PHE A 25 12.95 -8.61 21.89
CA PHE A 25 11.68 -8.69 21.16
C PHE A 25 11.39 -7.45 20.30
N LEU A 26 11.98 -6.29 20.62
CA LEU A 26 11.85 -5.07 19.82
C LEU A 26 12.42 -5.23 18.41
N ARG A 27 13.42 -6.11 18.22
CA ARG A 27 13.95 -6.45 16.89
C ARG A 27 12.88 -7.11 16.03
N ALA A 28 12.17 -8.08 16.61
CA ALA A 28 11.07 -8.76 15.93
C ALA A 28 9.95 -7.78 15.56
N ARG A 29 9.61 -6.87 16.48
CA ARG A 29 8.63 -5.80 16.24
C ARG A 29 9.06 -4.83 15.12
N ALA A 30 10.33 -4.42 15.10
CA ALA A 30 10.88 -3.55 14.05
C ALA A 30 10.86 -4.23 12.68
N THR A 31 11.18 -5.53 12.62
CA THR A 31 11.06 -6.32 11.40
C THR A 31 9.59 -6.44 10.98
N GLY A 32 8.67 -6.70 11.92
CA GLY A 32 7.23 -6.74 11.66
C GLY A 32 6.71 -5.45 11.02
N LEU A 33 7.09 -4.28 11.56
CA LEU A 33 6.73 -2.98 10.95
C LEU A 33 7.26 -2.85 9.51
N THR A 34 8.47 -3.32 9.26
CA THR A 34 9.08 -3.25 7.92
C THR A 34 8.34 -4.18 6.94
N VAL A 35 8.07 -5.41 7.35
CA VAL A 35 7.34 -6.41 6.54
C VAL A 35 5.92 -5.92 6.25
N CYS A 36 5.16 -5.56 7.30
CA CYS A 36 3.79 -5.06 7.18
C CYS A 36 3.71 -3.76 6.37
N GLY A 37 4.64 -2.83 6.57
CA GLY A 37 4.70 -1.61 5.76
C GLY A 37 4.89 -1.91 4.27
N CYS A 38 5.83 -2.79 3.94
CA CYS A 38 6.12 -3.12 2.54
C CYS A 38 4.98 -3.88 1.87
N VAL A 39 4.35 -4.85 2.55
CA VAL A 39 3.24 -5.62 1.97
C VAL A 39 1.98 -4.77 1.79
N HIS A 40 1.71 -3.82 2.70
CA HIS A 40 0.59 -2.88 2.54
C HIS A 40 0.82 -1.88 1.40
N ALA A 41 2.05 -1.38 1.25
CA ALA A 41 2.44 -0.55 0.11
C ALA A 41 2.33 -1.32 -1.22
N ALA A 42 2.78 -2.57 -1.23
CA ALA A 42 2.65 -3.48 -2.36
C ALA A 42 1.17 -3.71 -2.74
N PHE A 43 0.31 -3.99 -1.77
CA PHE A 43 -1.13 -4.16 -1.99
C PHE A 43 -1.76 -2.91 -2.62
N LEU A 44 -1.47 -1.72 -2.06
CA LEU A 44 -1.92 -0.44 -2.65
C LEU A 44 -1.49 -0.31 -4.12
N CYS A 45 -0.21 -0.55 -4.44
CA CYS A 45 0.28 -0.42 -5.80
C CYS A 45 -0.38 -1.44 -6.75
N LYS A 46 -0.70 -2.66 -6.30
CA LYS A 46 -1.45 -3.64 -7.11
C LYS A 46 -2.86 -3.16 -7.42
N LEU A 47 -3.55 -2.60 -6.41
CA LEU A 47 -4.89 -2.04 -6.60
C LEU A 47 -4.87 -0.82 -7.52
N ALA A 48 -3.96 0.13 -7.30
CA ALA A 48 -3.81 1.34 -8.11
C ALA A 48 -3.50 1.01 -9.58
N TYR A 49 -2.59 0.06 -9.81
CA TYR A 49 -2.30 -0.42 -11.17
C TYR A 49 -3.53 -1.09 -11.81
N SER A 50 -4.19 -2.00 -11.08
CA SER A 50 -5.35 -2.72 -11.61
C SER A 50 -6.52 -1.78 -11.92
N LEU A 51 -6.74 -0.76 -11.09
CA LEU A 51 -7.73 0.28 -11.31
C LEU A 51 -7.42 1.07 -12.59
N ARG A 52 -6.18 1.54 -12.76
CA ARG A 52 -5.75 2.24 -13.98
C ARG A 52 -5.90 1.38 -15.22
N TYR A 53 -5.55 0.10 -15.11
CA TYR A 53 -5.70 -0.86 -16.19
C TYR A 53 -7.16 -1.04 -16.59
N ALA A 54 -8.04 -1.29 -15.62
CA ALA A 54 -9.47 -1.46 -15.86
C ALA A 54 -10.10 -0.20 -16.47
N TRP A 55 -9.76 0.98 -15.97
CA TRP A 55 -10.26 2.24 -16.50
C TRP A 55 -9.78 2.53 -17.94
N LYS A 56 -8.50 2.31 -18.26
CA LYS A 56 -8.03 2.49 -19.64
C LYS A 56 -8.70 1.49 -20.59
N LEU A 57 -8.97 0.28 -20.11
CA LEU A 57 -9.70 -0.72 -20.88
C LEU A 57 -11.14 -0.28 -21.18
N THR A 58 -11.85 0.34 -20.24
CA THR A 58 -13.22 0.83 -20.46
C THR A 58 -13.26 2.04 -21.38
N THR A 59 -12.30 2.96 -21.26
CA THR A 59 -12.27 4.23 -22.04
C THR A 59 -11.68 4.10 -23.43
N GLN A 60 -10.58 3.38 -23.63
CA GLN A 60 -9.93 3.23 -24.94
C GLN A 60 -10.54 2.11 -25.79
N TYR A 61 -11.20 1.14 -25.16
CA TYR A 61 -11.79 -0.02 -25.86
C TYR A 61 -13.23 -0.31 -25.37
N PRO A 62 -14.18 0.63 -25.54
CA PRO A 62 -15.55 0.47 -25.08
C PRO A 62 -16.23 -0.75 -25.71
N THR A 63 -17.19 -1.33 -24.98
CA THR A 63 -17.83 -2.63 -25.23
C THR A 63 -18.40 -2.82 -26.65
N GLN A 64 -18.72 -1.73 -27.37
CA GLN A 64 -19.09 -1.76 -28.80
C GLN A 64 -17.96 -2.28 -29.70
N TYR A 65 -16.69 -1.94 -29.44
CA TYR A 65 -15.55 -2.46 -30.18
C TYR A 65 -15.30 -3.96 -29.93
N ARG A 66 -15.63 -4.44 -28.72
CA ARG A 66 -15.46 -5.84 -28.32
C ARG A 66 -16.45 -6.79 -29.03
N GLN A 67 -17.60 -6.26 -29.48
CA GLN A 67 -18.56 -7.02 -30.31
C GLN A 67 -18.32 -6.89 -31.81
N ILE A 68 -17.75 -5.77 -32.29
CA ILE A 68 -17.56 -5.51 -33.72
C ILE A 68 -16.21 -6.05 -34.24
N ASN A 69 -15.22 -6.24 -33.37
CA ASN A 69 -13.95 -6.88 -33.71
C ASN A 69 -13.56 -7.93 -32.66
N PRO A 70 -13.82 -9.24 -32.88
CA PRO A 70 -13.40 -10.31 -31.98
C PRO A 70 -11.86 -10.50 -31.91
N ARG A 71 -11.10 -9.64 -32.59
CA ARG A 71 -9.64 -9.58 -32.55
C ARG A 71 -9.18 -8.31 -31.85
N THR A 72 -9.49 -8.14 -30.56
CA THR A 72 -8.55 -7.40 -29.70
C THR A 72 -7.25 -8.19 -29.77
N THR A 73 -6.25 -7.70 -30.51
CA THR A 73 -5.05 -8.50 -30.73
C THR A 73 -4.27 -8.55 -29.43
N ALA A 74 -3.55 -9.65 -29.17
CA ALA A 74 -2.64 -9.73 -28.03
C ALA A 74 -1.65 -8.54 -28.00
N LYS A 75 -1.35 -7.95 -29.17
CA LYS A 75 -0.54 -6.74 -29.32
C LYS A 75 -1.18 -5.50 -28.70
N ASP A 76 -2.50 -5.32 -28.86
CA ASP A 76 -3.22 -4.17 -28.29
C ASP A 76 -3.24 -4.23 -26.77
N LEU A 77 -3.42 -5.42 -26.19
CA LEU A 77 -3.36 -5.63 -24.75
C LEU A 77 -1.94 -5.43 -24.19
N VAL A 78 -0.91 -5.88 -24.92
CA VAL A 78 0.49 -5.65 -24.55
C VAL A 78 0.82 -4.16 -24.58
N LYS A 79 0.41 -3.44 -25.62
CA LYS A 79 0.58 -1.98 -25.71
C LYS A 79 -0.16 -1.26 -24.58
N LEU A 80 -1.40 -1.65 -24.29
CA LEU A 80 -2.17 -1.12 -23.17
C LEU A 80 -1.45 -1.36 -21.83
N LEU A 81 -0.89 -2.55 -21.60
CA LEU A 81 -0.09 -2.87 -20.41
C LEU A 81 1.17 -2.01 -20.29
N GLU A 82 1.79 -1.66 -21.41
CA GLU A 82 2.95 -0.76 -21.44
C GLU A 82 2.55 0.69 -21.17
N GLU A 83 1.41 1.13 -21.68
CA GLU A 83 0.90 2.50 -21.53
C GLU A 83 0.15 2.74 -20.20
N THR A 84 -0.38 1.70 -19.55
CA THR A 84 -1.08 1.78 -18.25
C THR A 84 -0.16 1.99 -17.06
N GLY A 85 1.16 2.05 -17.29
CA GLY A 85 2.20 2.04 -16.27
C GLY A 85 1.91 2.95 -15.07
N LEU A 86 1.81 2.36 -13.89
CA LEU A 86 1.89 3.07 -12.61
C LEU A 86 3.37 3.41 -12.36
N THR A 87 3.68 4.67 -12.13
CA THR A 87 5.03 5.13 -11.77
C THR A 87 5.17 5.30 -10.27
N VAL A 88 6.23 4.74 -9.70
CA VAL A 88 6.46 4.69 -8.25
C VAL A 88 7.77 5.38 -7.90
N GLY A 89 7.68 6.47 -7.15
CA GLY A 89 8.84 7.17 -6.60
C GLY A 89 9.13 6.74 -5.17
N VAL A 90 10.38 6.39 -4.86
CA VAL A 90 10.83 6.09 -3.49
C VAL A 90 11.78 7.18 -3.01
N LEU A 91 11.33 8.00 -2.06
CA LEU A 91 12.14 9.03 -1.43
C LEU A 91 12.81 8.46 -0.19
N GLY A 92 14.09 8.13 -0.33
CA GLY A 92 14.94 7.55 0.72
C GLY A 92 15.37 6.12 0.41
N GLY A 93 16.59 5.95 -0.12
CA GLY A 93 17.21 4.65 -0.40
C GLY A 93 17.84 3.95 0.83
N GLY A 94 17.27 4.14 2.02
CA GLY A 94 17.70 3.47 3.25
C GLY A 94 17.14 2.04 3.36
N HIS A 95 17.25 1.41 4.53
CA HIS A 95 16.80 0.02 4.74
C HIS A 95 15.37 -0.23 4.26
N ILE A 96 14.39 0.55 4.74
CA ILE A 96 12.98 0.41 4.36
C ILE A 96 12.78 0.62 2.85
N GLY A 97 13.37 1.69 2.28
CA GLY A 97 13.24 1.99 0.86
C GLY A 97 13.78 0.87 -0.04
N LYS A 98 14.94 0.30 0.31
CA LYS A 98 15.51 -0.86 -0.41
C LYS A 98 14.61 -2.09 -0.33
N GLN A 99 14.09 -2.41 0.86
CA GLN A 99 13.18 -3.56 1.04
C GLN A 99 11.88 -3.35 0.26
N LEU A 100 11.31 -2.15 0.29
CA LEU A 100 10.12 -1.80 -0.48
C LEU A 100 10.34 -2.00 -1.98
N VAL A 101 11.43 -1.47 -2.53
CA VAL A 101 11.75 -1.65 -3.96
C VAL A 101 11.90 -3.13 -4.32
N GLN A 102 12.54 -3.93 -3.47
CA GLN A 102 12.64 -5.38 -3.68
C GLN A 102 11.25 -6.03 -3.74
N VAL A 103 10.35 -5.69 -2.81
CA VAL A 103 8.97 -6.20 -2.78
C VAL A 103 8.18 -5.75 -4.01
N LEU A 104 8.30 -4.49 -4.43
CA LEU A 104 7.61 -3.98 -5.62
C LEU A 104 8.06 -4.70 -6.91
N LEU A 105 9.35 -5.03 -7.02
CA LEU A 105 9.86 -5.78 -8.17
C LEU A 105 9.40 -7.24 -8.15
N GLU A 106 9.48 -7.92 -6.99
CA GLU A 106 9.22 -9.36 -6.90
C GLU A 106 7.74 -9.71 -6.74
N LYS A 107 6.98 -8.93 -5.96
CA LYS A 107 5.58 -9.23 -5.61
C LYS A 107 4.58 -8.45 -6.43
N ASN A 108 4.88 -7.22 -6.82
CA ASN A 108 4.00 -6.44 -7.69
C ASN A 108 4.25 -6.70 -9.17
N GLY A 109 5.46 -7.14 -9.53
CA GLY A 109 5.86 -7.32 -10.93
C GLY A 109 6.08 -6.00 -11.67
N LEU A 110 6.22 -4.86 -10.96
CA LEU A 110 6.52 -3.57 -11.57
C LEU A 110 7.85 -3.64 -12.32
N LYS A 111 7.90 -3.08 -13.54
CA LYS A 111 9.13 -3.02 -14.31
C LYS A 111 10.11 -2.06 -13.63
N PRO A 112 11.44 -2.30 -13.71
CA PRO A 112 12.44 -1.36 -13.22
C PRO A 112 12.27 0.08 -13.71
N SER A 113 11.84 0.26 -14.97
CA SER A 113 11.57 1.59 -15.56
C SER A 113 10.37 2.32 -14.94
N GLN A 114 9.54 1.62 -14.17
CA GLN A 114 8.40 2.18 -13.42
C GLN A 114 8.76 2.58 -11.99
N ILE A 115 10.02 2.41 -11.58
CA ILE A 115 10.48 2.75 -10.23
C ILE A 115 11.66 3.71 -10.33
N ASN A 116 11.60 4.81 -9.58
CA ASN A 116 12.73 5.72 -9.38
C ASN A 116 13.02 5.87 -7.88
N ILE A 117 14.29 6.06 -7.53
CA ILE A 117 14.72 6.29 -6.14
C ILE A 117 15.46 7.63 -6.06
N SER A 118 14.99 8.51 -5.18
CA SER A 118 15.77 9.68 -4.75
C SER A 118 16.42 9.39 -3.40
N SER A 119 17.75 9.48 -3.31
CA SER A 119 18.51 9.25 -2.09
C SER A 119 19.71 10.19 -2.03
N ARG A 120 20.10 10.62 -0.83
CA ARG A 120 21.30 11.46 -0.63
C ARG A 120 22.60 10.79 -1.06
N ARG A 121 22.60 9.45 -1.10
CA ARG A 121 23.76 8.61 -1.44
C ARG A 121 23.38 7.63 -2.55
N PRO A 122 23.08 8.10 -3.77
CA PRO A 122 22.65 7.23 -4.87
C PRO A 122 23.70 6.19 -5.25
N GLU A 123 24.98 6.45 -4.98
CA GLU A 123 26.09 5.52 -5.17
C GLU A 123 25.93 4.21 -4.39
N THR A 124 25.18 4.23 -3.28
CA THR A 124 24.90 3.03 -2.45
C THR A 124 23.79 2.14 -3.02
N LEU A 125 23.23 2.51 -4.17
CA LEU A 125 22.10 1.84 -4.83
C LEU A 125 22.53 1.17 -6.15
N GLU A 126 23.82 0.89 -6.34
CA GLU A 126 24.36 0.26 -7.54
C GLU A 126 23.61 -1.04 -7.93
N GLU A 127 23.17 -1.82 -6.94
CA GLU A 127 22.36 -3.03 -7.14
C GLU A 127 21.05 -2.77 -7.89
N PHE A 128 20.40 -1.62 -7.66
CA PHE A 128 19.16 -1.24 -8.32
C PHE A 128 19.43 -0.61 -9.68
N VAL A 129 20.50 0.18 -9.79
CA VAL A 129 20.95 0.74 -11.07
C VAL A 129 21.26 -0.37 -12.08
N LYS A 130 21.97 -1.43 -11.65
CA LYS A 130 22.24 -2.63 -12.47
C LYS A 130 20.96 -3.34 -12.94
N ARG A 131 19.87 -3.19 -12.19
CA ARG A 131 18.55 -3.74 -12.55
C ARG A 131 17.72 -2.79 -13.43
N GLY A 132 18.25 -1.62 -13.80
CA GLY A 132 17.58 -0.65 -14.66
C GLY A 132 16.72 0.39 -13.93
N ILE A 133 16.85 0.52 -12.60
CA ILE A 133 16.14 1.53 -11.81
C ILE A 133 16.95 2.83 -11.80
N MET A 134 16.29 3.96 -12.07
CA MET A 134 16.98 5.25 -11.94
C MET A 134 17.13 5.62 -10.48
N CYS A 135 18.39 5.80 -10.05
CA CYS A 135 18.74 6.25 -8.71
C CYS A 135 19.49 7.57 -8.81
N TYR A 136 19.00 8.62 -8.15
CA TYR A 136 19.58 9.96 -8.19
C TYR A 136 19.32 10.70 -6.87
N PHE A 137 19.77 11.95 -6.76
CA PHE A 137 19.43 12.83 -5.64
C PHE A 137 18.75 14.10 -6.14
N ASP A 138 17.43 14.01 -6.32
CA ASP A 138 16.58 15.11 -6.80
C ASP A 138 15.13 14.77 -6.42
N ASN A 139 14.64 15.32 -5.30
CA ASN A 139 13.31 14.96 -4.82
C ASN A 139 12.23 15.63 -5.68
N GLN A 140 12.49 16.81 -6.23
CA GLN A 140 11.52 17.52 -7.07
C GLN A 140 11.24 16.75 -8.36
N ARG A 141 12.31 16.29 -9.05
CA ARG A 141 12.18 15.42 -10.22
C ARG A 141 11.41 14.14 -9.90
N LEU A 142 11.73 13.51 -8.77
CA LEU A 142 11.06 12.28 -8.37
C LEU A 142 9.56 12.49 -8.19
N VAL A 143 9.19 13.56 -7.50
CA VAL A 143 7.80 13.87 -7.15
C VAL A 143 6.98 14.31 -8.36
N ALA A 144 7.56 15.11 -9.25
CA ALA A 144 6.89 15.51 -10.49
C ALA A 144 6.59 14.32 -11.42
N TRP A 145 7.40 13.26 -11.33
CA TRP A 145 7.28 12.07 -12.17
C TRP A 145 6.34 10.99 -11.59
N ALA A 146 6.25 10.86 -10.27
CA ALA A 146 5.60 9.72 -9.62
C ALA A 146 4.08 9.86 -9.49
N ASP A 147 3.35 8.78 -9.80
CA ASP A 147 1.94 8.63 -9.44
C ASP A 147 1.75 8.27 -7.96
N VAL A 148 2.66 7.46 -7.42
CA VAL A 148 2.72 7.09 -6.00
C VAL A 148 4.11 7.40 -5.46
N LEU A 149 4.18 8.27 -4.46
CA LEU A 149 5.41 8.66 -3.79
C LEU A 149 5.50 8.03 -2.40
N PHE A 150 6.47 7.14 -2.20
CA PHE A 150 6.78 6.58 -0.89
C PHE A 150 7.80 7.44 -0.13
N LEU A 151 7.41 7.93 1.05
CA LEU A 151 8.30 8.64 1.97
C LEU A 151 8.98 7.64 2.91
N CYS A 152 10.22 7.27 2.58
CA CYS A 152 11.06 6.33 3.32
C CYS A 152 12.32 7.02 3.91
N CYS A 153 12.24 8.32 4.15
CA CYS A 153 13.33 9.09 4.78
C CYS A 153 13.34 8.91 6.31
N LEU A 154 14.38 9.44 6.98
CA LEU A 154 14.39 9.51 8.44
C LEU A 154 13.48 10.65 8.92
N PRO A 155 12.79 10.53 10.06
CA PRO A 155 11.95 11.60 10.61
C PRO A 155 12.68 12.95 10.75
N SER A 156 13.98 12.93 11.07
CA SER A 156 14.81 14.15 11.19
C SER A 156 14.99 14.90 9.87
N HIS A 157 14.84 14.24 8.72
CA HIS A 157 14.95 14.88 7.41
C HIS A 157 13.62 15.45 6.91
N LEU A 158 12.50 15.04 7.52
CA LEU A 158 11.16 15.39 7.04
C LEU A 158 10.94 16.90 6.88
N PRO A 159 11.35 17.79 7.82
CA PRO A 159 11.15 19.23 7.64
C PRO A 159 11.80 19.77 6.37
N LYS A 160 13.02 19.32 6.06
CA LYS A 160 13.74 19.72 4.84
C LYS A 160 13.08 19.16 3.58
N VAL A 161 12.72 17.88 3.61
CA VAL A 161 12.05 17.21 2.48
C VAL A 161 10.72 17.89 2.17
N CYS A 162 9.88 18.15 3.18
CA CYS A 162 8.60 18.77 2.89
C CYS A 162 8.73 20.22 2.40
N ALA A 163 9.68 21.00 2.92
CA ALA A 163 9.95 22.34 2.39
C ALA A 163 10.35 22.32 0.91
N GLU A 164 11.10 21.30 0.49
CA GLU A 164 11.48 21.09 -0.91
C GLU A 164 10.28 20.66 -1.78
N LEU A 165 9.39 19.84 -1.23
CA LEU A 165 8.27 19.23 -1.97
C LEU A 165 6.99 20.07 -2.00
N GLN A 166 6.83 21.04 -1.11
CA GLN A 166 5.55 21.71 -0.83
C GLN A 166 4.83 22.24 -2.07
N SER A 167 5.57 22.77 -3.06
CA SER A 167 5.03 23.33 -4.30
C SER A 167 5.11 22.40 -5.52
N HIS A 168 5.68 21.21 -5.36
CA HIS A 168 6.02 20.31 -6.47
C HIS A 168 5.16 19.05 -6.54
N ILE A 169 4.41 18.71 -5.49
CA ILE A 169 3.54 17.53 -5.47
C ILE A 169 2.32 17.75 -6.38
N PRO A 170 2.19 16.97 -7.47
CA PRO A 170 1.00 17.02 -8.31
C PRO A 170 -0.23 16.58 -7.53
N LYS A 171 -1.40 17.16 -7.84
CA LYS A 171 -2.67 16.78 -7.18
C LYS A 171 -2.98 15.28 -7.29
N HIS A 172 -2.59 14.64 -8.39
CA HIS A 172 -2.83 13.21 -8.64
C HIS A 172 -1.79 12.28 -8.00
N CYS A 173 -0.73 12.82 -7.38
CA CYS A 173 0.32 12.02 -6.76
C CYS A 173 -0.10 11.59 -5.35
N LEU A 174 -0.27 10.28 -5.14
CA LEU A 174 -0.54 9.73 -3.81
C LEU A 174 0.76 9.65 -3.01
N VAL A 175 0.84 10.38 -1.91
CA VAL A 175 1.94 10.29 -0.96
C VAL A 175 1.65 9.16 0.03
N TYR A 176 2.57 8.21 0.19
CA TYR A 176 2.47 7.14 1.17
C TYR A 176 3.63 7.22 2.18
N SER A 177 3.31 7.38 3.45
CA SER A 177 4.32 7.63 4.49
C SER A 177 4.67 6.39 5.31
N PHE A 178 5.96 6.04 5.38
CA PHE A 178 6.50 5.01 6.29
C PHE A 178 6.93 5.57 7.65
N LEU A 179 6.74 6.87 7.90
CA LEU A 179 7.24 7.55 9.10
C LEU A 179 6.33 7.27 10.31
N SER A 180 6.48 6.11 10.94
CA SER A 180 5.65 5.66 12.07
C SER A 180 5.57 6.69 13.21
N ALA A 181 6.70 7.27 13.61
CA ALA A 181 6.80 8.22 14.72
C ALA A 181 6.24 9.63 14.44
N VAL A 182 5.85 9.94 13.19
CA VAL A 182 5.36 11.28 12.82
C VAL A 182 3.85 11.26 12.61
N PRO A 183 3.02 11.82 13.51
CA PRO A 183 1.57 11.78 13.36
C PRO A 183 1.11 12.52 12.09
N LEU A 184 0.02 12.02 11.48
CA LEU A 184 -0.65 12.72 10.37
C LEU A 184 -1.27 14.03 10.87
N ASN A 185 -1.91 13.99 12.04
CA ASN A 185 -2.74 15.08 12.56
C ASN A 185 -2.07 15.78 13.74
N ARG A 186 -2.58 16.97 14.04
CA ARG A 186 -2.14 17.86 15.11
C ARG A 186 -2.84 17.62 16.46
N ASN A 187 -3.43 16.44 16.70
CA ASN A 187 -4.16 16.22 17.96
C ASN A 187 -3.16 16.10 19.11
N ILE A 188 -2.89 17.25 19.74
CA ILE A 188 -2.24 17.37 21.03
C ILE A 188 -3.25 16.86 22.06
N THR A 189 -3.24 15.56 22.33
CA THR A 189 -3.77 15.03 23.58
C THR A 189 -2.61 14.96 24.55
N CYS A 190 -2.53 15.95 25.44
CA CYS A 190 -1.65 15.92 26.59
C CYS A 190 -2.06 14.75 27.49
N CYS A 191 -1.39 13.61 27.38
CA CYS A 191 -1.48 12.60 28.42
C CYS A 191 -0.71 13.12 29.65
N SER A 192 -1.46 13.35 30.73
CA SER A 192 -1.01 13.60 32.11
C SER A 192 -0.78 15.06 32.52
N ASN A 193 -1.54 15.47 33.55
CA ASN A 193 -1.49 16.74 34.30
C ASN A 193 -0.20 16.95 35.11
N HIS A 194 0.94 16.37 34.72
CA HIS A 194 2.19 16.44 35.51
C HIS A 194 3.48 16.62 34.71
N CYS A 195 3.41 17.08 33.46
CA CYS A 195 4.59 17.57 32.75
C CYS A 195 4.23 18.66 31.72
N PRO A 196 4.41 19.96 32.02
CA PRO A 196 4.30 21.01 31.03
C PRO A 196 5.61 21.10 30.23
N LYS A 197 6.04 20.00 29.60
CA LYS A 197 7.04 20.08 28.53
C LYS A 197 6.30 20.13 27.21
N LYS A 198 6.06 21.37 26.79
CA LYS A 198 5.71 21.81 25.43
C LYS A 198 6.54 20.98 24.43
N ILE A 199 5.99 19.89 23.90
CA ILE A 199 6.56 19.21 22.73
C ILE A 199 6.29 20.14 21.56
N SER A 200 7.21 21.08 21.36
CA SER A 200 7.30 21.93 20.18
C SER A 200 7.79 21.08 19.01
N SER A 201 7.05 20.04 18.62
CA SER A 201 7.42 19.24 17.46
C SER A 201 6.82 19.90 16.23
N LYS A 202 7.61 20.76 15.57
CA LYS A 202 7.34 21.32 14.23
C LYS A 202 7.31 20.24 13.13
N THR A 203 7.31 18.97 13.48
CA THR A 203 7.41 17.82 12.57
C THR A 203 6.04 17.16 12.45
N HIS A 204 5.13 17.79 11.69
CA HIS A 204 3.87 17.18 11.29
C HIS A 204 3.82 17.13 9.78
N ILE A 205 3.53 15.96 9.20
CA ILE A 205 3.48 15.80 7.73
C ILE A 205 2.43 16.74 7.13
N PHE A 206 1.28 16.91 7.81
CA PHE A 206 0.18 17.78 7.39
C PHE A 206 0.51 19.27 7.41
N VAL A 207 1.32 19.75 8.37
CA VAL A 207 1.70 21.16 8.44
C VAL A 207 2.63 21.55 7.28
N LEU A 208 3.26 20.55 6.67
CA LEU A 208 4.33 20.78 5.70
C LEU A 208 3.91 20.53 4.25
N LEU A 209 2.77 19.86 3.99
CA LEU A 209 2.26 19.57 2.64
C LEU A 209 0.86 20.18 2.45
N HIS A 210 0.64 20.83 1.30
CA HIS A 210 -0.49 21.71 0.91
C HIS A 210 -1.92 21.15 1.20
N PRO A 211 -3.00 21.98 1.25
CA PRO A 211 -4.37 21.60 1.65
C PRO A 211 -5.10 20.53 0.81
N HIS A 212 -4.56 20.09 -0.32
CA HIS A 212 -5.17 19.06 -1.18
C HIS A 212 -4.76 17.63 -0.79
N LEU A 213 -4.47 17.41 0.50
CA LEU A 213 -3.79 16.25 1.08
C LEU A 213 -4.22 14.91 0.49
N PHE A 214 -3.42 14.42 -0.45
CA PHE A 214 -3.51 13.08 -0.99
C PHE A 214 -2.46 12.19 -0.34
N ILE A 215 -2.60 11.98 0.98
CA ILE A 215 -1.63 11.23 1.77
C ILE A 215 -2.26 10.05 2.52
N LEU A 216 -1.65 8.89 2.40
CA LEU A 216 -1.98 7.68 3.13
C LEU A 216 -0.82 7.32 4.08
N LYS A 217 -1.13 6.98 5.33
CA LYS A 217 -0.14 6.47 6.28
C LYS A 217 -0.75 5.32 7.08
N PRO A 218 -0.18 4.10 7.02
CA PRO A 218 -0.57 3.04 7.92
C PRO A 218 -0.19 3.39 9.36
N GLN A 219 -1.11 3.12 10.29
CA GLN A 219 -0.85 3.20 11.73
C GLN A 219 -0.85 1.79 12.29
N TYR A 220 0.14 1.50 13.14
CA TYR A 220 0.33 0.19 13.70
C TYR A 220 0.35 0.28 15.21
N GLU A 221 -0.29 -0.68 15.85
CA GLU A 221 -0.30 -0.86 17.30
C GLU A 221 0.28 -2.23 17.65
N PHE A 222 0.95 -2.32 18.79
CA PHE A 222 1.46 -3.58 19.30
C PHE A 222 0.57 -4.08 20.44
N VAL A 223 0.21 -5.35 20.36
CA VAL A 223 -0.57 -6.06 21.38
C VAL A 223 0.26 -7.19 21.97
N ALA A 224 -0.07 -7.61 23.19
CA ALA A 224 0.58 -8.75 23.82
C ALA A 224 0.38 -10.02 22.98
N CYS A 225 1.47 -10.73 22.71
CA CYS A 225 1.46 -11.91 21.86
C CYS A 225 2.72 -12.76 22.12
N ASP A 226 2.56 -14.08 22.15
CA ASP A 226 3.67 -15.03 22.35
C ASP A 226 4.40 -15.40 21.06
N SER A 227 3.88 -14.99 19.90
CA SER A 227 4.38 -15.39 18.58
C SER A 227 5.16 -14.30 17.83
N VAL A 228 5.66 -13.27 18.52
CA VAL A 228 6.37 -12.12 17.90
C VAL A 228 7.58 -12.56 17.04
N ASN A 229 8.22 -13.67 17.40
CA ASN A 229 9.37 -14.20 16.68
C ASN A 229 9.05 -14.66 15.24
N MET A 230 7.77 -14.75 14.84
CA MET A 230 7.42 -15.00 13.43
C MET A 230 7.99 -13.94 12.48
N TRP A 231 8.15 -12.70 12.96
CA TRP A 231 8.71 -11.61 12.17
C TRP A 231 10.22 -11.73 11.98
N LEU A 232 10.92 -12.54 12.80
CA LEU A 232 12.37 -12.73 12.70
C LEU A 232 12.79 -13.68 11.57
N SER A 233 11.89 -14.03 10.64
CA SER A 233 12.21 -14.86 9.49
C SER A 233 13.53 -14.40 8.86
N ARG A 234 14.51 -15.30 8.78
CA ARG A 234 15.89 -14.97 8.40
C ARG A 234 15.91 -14.56 6.92
N GLY A 235 15.99 -13.25 6.63
CA GLY A 235 16.20 -12.77 5.26
C GLY A 235 15.57 -11.41 4.94
N HIS A 236 15.52 -11.11 3.65
CA HIS A 236 14.83 -9.94 3.09
C HIS A 236 13.32 -10.07 3.25
N VAL A 237 12.60 -8.94 3.25
CA VAL A 237 11.13 -8.91 3.36
C VAL A 237 10.47 -9.82 2.32
N THR A 238 11.02 -9.92 1.12
CA THR A 238 10.47 -10.79 0.07
C THR A 238 10.52 -12.28 0.41
N VAL A 239 11.44 -12.71 1.27
CA VAL A 239 11.48 -14.09 1.79
C VAL A 239 10.36 -14.31 2.80
N ALA A 240 10.16 -13.35 3.72
CA ALA A 240 9.08 -13.40 4.70
C ALA A 240 7.70 -13.50 4.01
N LEU A 241 7.49 -12.70 2.96
CA LEU A 241 6.26 -12.67 2.17
C LEU A 241 6.05 -13.90 1.26
N LYS A 242 6.88 -14.94 1.37
CA LYS A 242 6.59 -16.26 0.78
C LYS A 242 5.78 -17.16 1.71
N ASP A 243 5.74 -16.84 3.01
CA ASP A 243 4.94 -17.55 3.99
C ASP A 243 3.52 -16.96 4.06
N PRO A 244 2.47 -17.73 3.70
CA PRO A 244 1.10 -17.27 3.82
C PRO A 244 0.71 -16.84 5.23
N LYS A 245 1.32 -17.42 6.28
CA LYS A 245 1.05 -17.02 7.67
C LYS A 245 1.54 -15.61 7.97
N VAL A 246 2.65 -15.19 7.35
CA VAL A 246 3.17 -13.81 7.48
C VAL A 246 2.24 -12.82 6.77
N ILE A 247 1.70 -13.20 5.62
CA ILE A 247 0.72 -12.38 4.89
C ILE A 247 -0.57 -12.26 5.70
N ASP A 248 -1.10 -13.38 6.21
CA ASP A 248 -2.30 -13.40 7.05
C ASP A 248 -2.11 -12.57 8.35
N ALA A 249 -0.95 -12.69 9.00
CA ALA A 249 -0.61 -11.89 10.18
C ALA A 249 -0.44 -10.39 9.88
N SER A 250 -0.20 -9.99 8.63
CA SER A 250 0.03 -8.59 8.27
C SER A 250 -1.26 -7.77 8.18
N TYR A 251 -2.38 -8.39 7.84
CA TYR A 251 -3.64 -7.70 7.56
C TYR A 251 -4.81 -8.36 8.26
N ARG A 252 -5.46 -7.61 9.15
CA ARG A 252 -6.67 -8.05 9.84
C ARG A 252 -7.58 -6.88 10.15
N ILE A 253 -8.88 -7.10 9.95
CA ILE A 253 -9.96 -6.14 10.27
C ILE A 253 -10.98 -6.74 11.27
N SER A 254 -10.97 -8.06 11.53
CA SER A 254 -11.91 -8.71 12.46
C SER A 254 -11.27 -9.26 13.74
N ASP A 255 -12.03 -9.27 14.83
CA ASP A 255 -11.57 -9.61 16.20
C ASP A 255 -11.45 -11.12 16.51
N THR A 256 -11.62 -12.00 15.51
CA THR A 256 -11.98 -13.41 15.75
C THR A 256 -10.83 -14.42 15.87
N PHE A 257 -9.57 -14.01 15.69
CA PHE A 257 -8.41 -14.92 15.81
C PHE A 257 -7.34 -14.33 16.74
N SER A 258 -6.55 -15.20 17.38
CA SER A 258 -5.34 -14.82 18.14
C SER A 258 -4.49 -13.79 17.39
N TYR A 259 -4.00 -12.75 18.06
CA TYR A 259 -3.16 -11.67 17.52
C TYR A 259 -1.81 -12.20 17.02
N LEU A 260 -1.80 -12.92 15.89
CA LEU A 260 -0.60 -13.52 15.30
C LEU A 260 0.48 -12.44 15.10
N GLY A 261 1.65 -12.65 15.70
CA GLY A 261 2.77 -11.70 15.62
C GLY A 261 2.63 -10.41 16.44
N GLY A 262 1.49 -10.16 17.10
CA GLY A 262 1.30 -9.03 18.02
C GLY A 262 1.36 -7.63 17.39
N LEU A 263 1.15 -7.53 16.07
CA LEU A 263 1.15 -6.27 15.31
C LEU A 263 -0.23 -6.08 14.65
N CYS A 264 -0.91 -4.99 14.98
CA CYS A 264 -2.24 -4.66 14.49
C CYS A 264 -2.19 -3.43 13.59
N LEU A 265 -2.85 -3.50 12.43
CA LEU A 265 -3.04 -2.36 11.55
C LEU A 265 -4.33 -1.62 11.93
N ASP A 266 -4.29 -0.30 12.07
CA ASP A 266 -5.49 0.52 12.26
C ASP A 266 -6.43 0.34 11.03
N PRO A 267 -7.69 -0.10 11.23
CA PRO A 267 -8.67 -0.26 10.15
C PRO A 267 -8.90 1.00 9.31
N LYS A 268 -8.64 2.19 9.87
CA LYS A 268 -8.71 3.46 9.13
C LYS A 268 -7.77 3.52 7.94
N TRP A 269 -6.68 2.74 7.94
CA TRP A 269 -5.83 2.59 6.78
C TRP A 269 -6.59 2.02 5.57
N LEU A 270 -7.43 1.00 5.77
CA LEU A 270 -8.24 0.45 4.67
C LEU A 270 -9.22 1.50 4.13
N PHE A 271 -9.84 2.27 5.00
CA PHE A 271 -10.75 3.33 4.55
C PHE A 271 -9.98 4.37 3.72
N GLY A 272 -8.82 4.81 4.22
CA GLY A 272 -7.90 5.68 3.48
C GLY A 272 -7.50 5.09 2.12
N LEU A 273 -7.25 3.78 2.05
CA LEU A 273 -6.95 3.06 0.81
C LEU A 273 -8.12 3.15 -0.19
N LEU A 274 -9.34 2.82 0.22
CA LEU A 274 -10.53 2.87 -0.64
C LEU A 274 -10.83 4.30 -1.14
N TYR A 275 -10.77 5.27 -0.24
CA TYR A 275 -10.91 6.69 -0.62
C TYR A 275 -9.76 7.16 -1.52
N SER A 276 -8.55 6.60 -1.39
CA SER A 276 -7.43 6.94 -2.28
C SER A 276 -7.68 6.48 -3.71
N LEU A 277 -8.29 5.31 -3.89
CA LEU A 277 -8.69 4.80 -5.21
C LEU A 277 -9.77 5.70 -5.84
N LEU A 278 -10.73 6.18 -5.05
CA LEU A 278 -11.71 7.18 -5.52
C LEU A 278 -11.03 8.48 -5.95
N ASN A 279 -10.09 9.01 -5.17
CA ASN A 279 -9.34 10.21 -5.57
C ASN A 279 -8.53 9.98 -6.85
N MET A 280 -8.00 8.77 -7.08
CA MET A 280 -7.36 8.44 -8.38
C MET A 280 -8.37 8.50 -9.52
N CYS A 281 -9.59 7.99 -9.34
CA CYS A 281 -10.68 8.12 -10.31
C CYS A 281 -11.06 9.59 -10.55
N THR A 282 -11.21 10.39 -9.49
CA THR A 282 -11.50 11.83 -9.59
C THR A 282 -10.38 12.58 -10.31
N ALA A 283 -9.11 12.29 -10.02
CA ALA A 283 -7.97 12.89 -10.73
C ALA A 283 -7.95 12.55 -12.22
N ALA A 284 -8.52 11.40 -12.58
CA ALA A 284 -8.71 10.94 -13.95
C ALA A 284 -10.04 11.41 -14.59
N ASN A 285 -10.84 12.23 -13.90
CA ASN A 285 -12.17 12.68 -14.31
C ASN A 285 -13.14 11.54 -14.64
N VAL A 286 -13.06 10.44 -13.90
CA VAL A 286 -13.99 9.31 -14.03
C VAL A 286 -15.31 9.67 -13.33
N GLY A 287 -16.44 9.44 -14.00
CA GLY A 287 -17.77 9.66 -13.43
C GLY A 287 -18.04 8.76 -12.22
N SER A 288 -18.86 9.23 -11.28
CA SER A 288 -19.09 8.56 -10.00
C SER A 288 -19.62 7.12 -10.13
N THR A 289 -20.49 6.88 -11.12
CA THR A 289 -21.04 5.54 -11.39
C THR A 289 -19.98 4.60 -11.94
N GLU A 290 -19.16 5.06 -12.88
CA GLU A 290 -18.06 4.27 -13.43
C GLU A 290 -16.99 4.00 -12.37
N ALA A 291 -16.64 4.99 -11.55
CA ALA A 291 -15.67 4.84 -10.47
C ALA A 291 -16.10 3.77 -9.45
N LEU A 292 -17.38 3.76 -9.03
CA LEU A 292 -17.92 2.70 -8.18
C LEU A 292 -17.96 1.35 -8.90
N GLY A 293 -18.28 1.33 -10.19
CA GLY A 293 -18.25 0.12 -11.01
C GLY A 293 -16.86 -0.54 -11.00
N LEU A 294 -15.82 0.26 -11.26
CA LEU A 294 -14.42 -0.17 -11.26
C LEU A 294 -13.97 -0.65 -9.88
N ILE A 295 -14.29 0.08 -8.80
CA ILE A 295 -13.94 -0.34 -7.43
C ILE A 295 -14.67 -1.62 -7.05
N ASN A 296 -15.98 -1.73 -7.33
CA ASN A 296 -16.72 -2.96 -7.02
C ASN A 296 -16.18 -4.18 -7.78
N GLU A 297 -15.72 -4.00 -9.02
CA GLU A 297 -15.08 -5.06 -9.80
C GLU A 297 -13.70 -5.44 -9.24
N LEU A 298 -12.88 -4.44 -8.89
CA LEU A 298 -11.58 -4.64 -8.28
C LEU A 298 -11.66 -5.45 -6.98
N PHE A 299 -12.72 -5.22 -6.20
CA PHE A 299 -12.99 -5.92 -4.95
C PHE A 299 -13.93 -7.12 -5.09
N GLN A 300 -14.35 -7.48 -6.31
CA GLN A 300 -15.22 -8.62 -6.62
C GLN A 300 -16.57 -8.63 -5.86
N LEU A 301 -17.17 -7.45 -5.65
CA LEU A 301 -18.36 -7.24 -4.82
C LEU A 301 -19.70 -7.36 -5.58
N LYS A 302 -19.70 -7.98 -6.77
CA LYS A 302 -20.90 -8.19 -7.60
C LYS A 302 -21.41 -9.65 -7.56
N GLY A 303 -21.00 -10.44 -6.55
CA GLY A 303 -21.32 -11.88 -6.43
C GLY A 303 -22.38 -12.23 -5.37
N PRO A 304 -22.90 -13.48 -5.36
CA PRO A 304 -23.84 -13.94 -4.34
C PRO A 304 -23.24 -13.80 -2.93
N GLY A 305 -23.98 -13.18 -2.00
CA GLY A 305 -23.53 -12.97 -0.61
C GLY A 305 -22.63 -11.74 -0.39
N THR A 306 -22.30 -10.99 -1.45
CA THR A 306 -21.53 -9.74 -1.35
C THR A 306 -22.42 -8.50 -1.48
N VAL A 307 -22.02 -7.39 -0.88
CA VAL A 307 -22.73 -6.11 -0.98
C VAL A 307 -21.85 -5.13 -1.75
N ALA A 308 -22.29 -4.74 -2.94
CA ALA A 308 -21.59 -3.72 -3.72
C ALA A 308 -21.59 -2.38 -2.98
N PHE A 309 -20.48 -1.65 -3.08
CA PHE A 309 -20.42 -0.28 -2.64
C PHE A 309 -21.34 0.62 -3.47
N ILE A 310 -22.05 1.50 -2.78
CA ILE A 310 -22.91 2.54 -3.32
C ILE A 310 -22.42 3.93 -2.91
N LEU A 311 -22.96 4.99 -3.53
CA LEU A 311 -22.58 6.38 -3.24
C LEU A 311 -22.62 6.72 -1.74
N ASN A 312 -23.70 6.33 -1.05
CA ASN A 312 -23.89 6.60 0.38
C ASN A 312 -22.87 5.91 1.28
N ASN A 313 -22.10 4.94 0.77
CA ASN A 313 -20.98 4.38 1.54
C ASN A 313 -19.78 5.33 1.58
N PHE A 314 -19.67 6.31 0.69
CA PHE A 314 -18.52 7.22 0.62
C PHE A 314 -18.87 8.69 0.89
N VAL A 315 -20.10 9.10 0.61
CA VAL A 315 -20.58 10.47 0.80
C VAL A 315 -21.88 10.48 1.60
N ASN A 316 -22.22 11.63 2.19
CA ASN A 316 -23.49 11.78 2.90
C ASN A 316 -24.69 11.70 1.93
N SER A 317 -25.88 11.37 2.46
CA SER A 317 -27.07 11.15 1.63
C SER A 317 -27.53 12.38 0.86
N SER A 318 -27.35 13.58 1.41
CA SER A 318 -27.72 14.82 0.70
C SER A 318 -26.86 15.02 -0.55
N TYR A 319 -25.57 14.75 -0.45
CA TYR A 319 -24.64 14.86 -1.58
C TYR A 319 -24.86 13.73 -2.59
N ALA A 320 -25.08 12.50 -2.11
CA ALA A 320 -25.36 11.35 -2.96
C ALA A 320 -26.57 11.59 -3.87
N SER A 321 -27.63 12.23 -3.36
CA SER A 321 -28.83 12.56 -4.15
C SER A 321 -28.63 13.67 -5.18
N SER A 322 -27.62 14.54 -5.00
CA SER A 322 -27.34 15.65 -5.92
C SER A 322 -26.30 15.33 -6.99
N LEU A 323 -25.51 14.26 -6.79
CA LEU A 323 -24.41 13.90 -7.69
C LEU A 323 -24.94 13.20 -8.93
N THR A 324 -24.62 13.73 -10.11
CA THR A 324 -25.01 13.08 -11.37
C THR A 324 -24.07 11.90 -11.71
N PRO A 325 -24.53 10.91 -12.50
CA PRO A 325 -23.73 9.73 -12.82
C PRO A 325 -22.37 10.02 -13.48
N ASP A 326 -22.31 11.06 -14.30
CA ASP A 326 -21.14 11.47 -15.08
C ASP A 326 -20.20 12.39 -14.31
N GLU A 327 -20.68 13.03 -13.23
CA GLU A 327 -19.84 13.84 -12.35
C GLU A 327 -18.93 12.96 -11.49
N SER A 328 -17.66 13.33 -11.39
CA SER A 328 -16.70 12.67 -10.50
C SER A 328 -17.05 12.86 -9.02
N PHE A 329 -16.55 11.94 -8.18
CA PHE A 329 -16.59 12.14 -6.74
C PHE A 329 -15.87 13.44 -6.34
N PRO A 330 -16.32 14.11 -5.26
CA PRO A 330 -15.60 15.26 -4.73
C PRO A 330 -14.18 14.84 -4.32
N TRP A 331 -13.24 15.77 -4.33
CA TRP A 331 -11.90 15.49 -3.82
C TRP A 331 -11.93 15.22 -2.32
N ILE A 332 -11.45 14.05 -1.90
CA ILE A 332 -11.57 13.60 -0.51
C ILE A 332 -10.26 13.85 0.23
N ASN A 333 -10.34 14.51 1.39
CA ASN A 333 -9.18 14.71 2.27
C ASN A 333 -8.86 13.41 3.02
N LEU A 334 -7.78 12.72 2.62
CA LEU A 334 -7.41 11.45 3.24
C LEU A 334 -6.98 11.58 4.71
N VAL A 335 -6.58 12.77 5.17
CA VAL A 335 -6.24 12.97 6.57
C VAL A 335 -7.49 12.98 7.45
N ASP A 336 -8.59 13.56 6.96
CA ASP A 336 -9.88 13.50 7.64
C ASP A 336 -10.38 12.05 7.69
N VAL A 337 -10.27 11.31 6.58
CA VAL A 337 -10.63 9.88 6.50
C VAL A 337 -9.85 9.05 7.53
N GLN A 338 -8.56 9.34 7.74
CA GLN A 338 -7.71 8.59 8.67
C GLN A 338 -7.82 9.06 10.13
N SER A 339 -8.64 10.08 10.42
CA SER A 339 -8.74 10.63 11.78
C SER A 339 -10.16 10.69 12.33
N LYS A 340 -11.17 10.79 11.47
CA LYS A 340 -12.58 10.91 11.81
C LYS A 340 -13.36 9.68 11.37
N GLU A 341 -14.56 9.52 11.90
CA GLU A 341 -15.52 8.57 11.34
C GLU A 341 -16.04 9.06 9.99
N THR A 342 -16.24 8.12 9.08
CA THR A 342 -16.76 8.35 7.73
C THR A 342 -17.96 7.43 7.47
N PRO A 343 -18.81 7.71 6.48
CA PRO A 343 -19.88 6.79 6.09
C PRO A 343 -19.35 5.37 5.81
N LEU A 344 -18.17 5.28 5.19
CA LEU A 344 -17.50 4.03 4.87
C LEU A 344 -17.06 3.26 6.11
N SER A 345 -16.46 3.95 7.08
CA SER A 345 -16.01 3.30 8.32
C SER A 345 -17.21 2.74 9.08
N CYS A 346 -18.29 3.52 9.19
CA CYS A 346 -19.51 3.07 9.84
C CYS A 346 -20.14 1.86 9.15
N PHE A 347 -20.11 1.83 7.81
CA PHE A 347 -20.63 0.71 7.03
C PHE A 347 -19.78 -0.56 7.21
N ILE A 348 -18.46 -0.48 7.03
CA ILE A 348 -17.58 -1.65 7.10
C ILE A 348 -17.52 -2.20 8.53
N SER A 349 -17.42 -1.35 9.55
CA SER A 349 -17.36 -1.80 10.95
C SER A 349 -18.62 -2.55 11.40
N ARG A 350 -19.77 -2.32 10.75
CA ARG A 350 -21.04 -3.01 11.05
C ARG A 350 -21.33 -4.22 10.16
N ASN A 351 -20.49 -4.50 9.18
CA ASN A 351 -20.73 -5.52 8.18
C ASN A 351 -19.61 -6.57 8.14
N ASN A 352 -19.78 -7.62 8.95
CA ASN A 352 -18.81 -8.72 9.06
C ASN A 352 -18.58 -9.45 7.73
N SER A 353 -19.61 -9.59 6.89
CA SER A 353 -19.49 -10.19 5.56
C SER A 353 -18.51 -9.38 4.70
N MET A 354 -18.68 -8.05 4.67
CA MET A 354 -17.79 -7.16 3.93
C MET A 354 -16.36 -7.20 4.44
N GLN A 355 -16.15 -7.22 5.77
CA GLN A 355 -14.82 -7.37 6.34
C GLN A 355 -14.16 -8.70 5.91
N GLY A 356 -14.93 -9.78 5.87
CA GLY A 356 -14.51 -11.08 5.37
C GLY A 356 -14.10 -11.03 3.89
N CYS A 357 -14.92 -10.42 3.02
CA CYS A 357 -14.60 -10.24 1.60
C CYS A 357 -13.29 -9.44 1.39
N LEU A 358 -13.12 -8.35 2.14
CA LEU A 358 -11.91 -7.51 2.07
C LEU A 358 -10.66 -8.26 2.53
N SER A 359 -10.80 -9.10 3.56
CA SER A 359 -9.72 -9.97 4.07
C SER A 359 -9.36 -11.07 3.08
N ALA A 360 -10.36 -11.71 2.47
CA ALA A 360 -10.15 -12.73 1.45
C ALA A 360 -9.46 -12.14 0.20
N LEU A 361 -9.88 -10.93 -0.23
CA LEU A 361 -9.24 -10.25 -1.35
C LEU A 361 -7.78 -9.91 -1.05
N TYR A 362 -7.49 -9.34 0.11
CA TYR A 362 -6.12 -9.03 0.50
C TYR A 362 -5.22 -10.26 0.40
N ASN A 363 -5.66 -11.37 1.01
CA ASN A 363 -4.94 -12.63 0.97
C ASN A 363 -4.78 -13.15 -0.47
N SER A 364 -5.85 -13.13 -1.28
CA SER A 364 -5.81 -13.57 -2.67
C SER A 364 -4.85 -12.76 -3.54
N VAL A 365 -4.75 -11.44 -3.31
CA VAL A 365 -3.89 -10.54 -4.09
C VAL A 365 -2.41 -10.65 -3.68
N MET A 366 -2.16 -10.93 -2.39
CA MET A 366 -0.80 -10.96 -1.83
C MET A 366 -0.18 -12.36 -1.79
N VAL A 367 -0.98 -13.42 -1.72
CA VAL A 367 -0.52 -14.80 -1.87
C VAL A 367 -0.32 -15.11 -3.35
N ASP A 368 0.90 -15.47 -3.76
CA ASP A 368 1.27 -15.69 -5.16
C ASP A 368 0.36 -16.71 -5.89
N PRO A 369 -0.28 -16.35 -7.02
CA PRO A 369 -0.96 -17.32 -7.91
C PRO A 369 0.01 -18.28 -8.63
N LEU A 370 1.32 -17.97 -8.65
CA LEU A 370 2.32 -18.64 -9.50
C LEU A 370 2.76 -20.03 -9.01
N LYS A 371 2.20 -20.56 -7.91
CA LYS A 371 2.56 -21.89 -7.37
C LYS A 371 1.61 -23.05 -7.75
N GLY A 372 0.75 -22.86 -8.77
CA GLY A 372 -0.16 -23.91 -9.27
C GLY A 372 0.28 -24.68 -10.51
N LYS A 373 1.35 -24.29 -11.22
CA LYS A 373 1.80 -25.00 -12.43
C LYS A 373 3.30 -25.29 -12.40
N LYS A 374 3.64 -26.54 -12.07
CA LYS A 374 4.87 -27.15 -12.60
C LYS A 374 4.65 -27.30 -14.11
N GLU A 375 5.43 -26.59 -14.91
CA GLU A 375 5.86 -27.07 -16.22
C GLU A 375 7.10 -26.29 -16.68
N THR A 376 8.00 -27.03 -17.31
CA THR A 376 9.38 -26.73 -17.66
C THR A 376 9.52 -25.72 -18.81
N GLY A 377 10.46 -24.77 -18.70
CA GLY A 377 11.08 -24.10 -19.87
C GLY A 377 11.09 -22.57 -19.88
N LYS A 378 12.30 -21.99 -19.77
CA LYS A 378 12.79 -20.61 -20.05
C LYS A 378 12.04 -19.39 -19.42
N PRO A 379 12.78 -18.32 -19.07
CA PRO A 379 12.22 -17.18 -18.34
C PRO A 379 11.27 -16.39 -19.24
N LYS A 380 10.00 -16.31 -18.86
CA LYS A 380 9.04 -15.38 -19.47
C LYS A 380 9.23 -14.02 -18.80
N ASP A 381 9.31 -12.97 -19.62
CA ASP A 381 9.29 -11.57 -19.19
C ASP A 381 8.17 -11.35 -18.18
N GLY A 382 8.49 -10.59 -17.12
CA GLY A 382 7.60 -10.32 -15.99
C GLY A 382 6.30 -9.66 -16.41
N THR A 383 5.25 -10.45 -16.60
CA THR A 383 3.88 -9.96 -16.77
C THR A 383 3.32 -9.58 -15.41
N LEU A 384 2.85 -8.33 -15.28
CA LEU A 384 2.18 -7.85 -14.08
C LEU A 384 0.91 -8.68 -13.81
N SER A 385 0.72 -9.17 -12.59
CA SER A 385 -0.55 -9.81 -12.20
C SER A 385 -1.62 -8.71 -12.06
N VAL A 386 -2.26 -8.31 -13.16
CA VAL A 386 -3.52 -7.57 -13.10
C VAL A 386 -4.48 -8.39 -12.26
N ILE A 387 -5.24 -7.75 -11.36
CA ILE A 387 -6.42 -8.40 -10.76
C ILE A 387 -7.43 -8.58 -11.89
N THR A 388 -7.30 -9.68 -12.63
CA THR A 388 -8.24 -10.05 -13.69
C THR A 388 -9.44 -10.74 -13.05
N PRO A 389 -10.67 -10.48 -13.52
CA PRO A 389 -11.79 -11.37 -13.21
C PRO A 389 -11.50 -12.73 -13.88
N SER A 390 -10.91 -13.66 -13.13
CA SER A 390 -10.69 -15.02 -13.60
C SER A 390 -11.46 -15.99 -12.72
N HIS A 391 -12.58 -16.48 -13.26
CA HIS A 391 -13.32 -17.68 -12.91
C HIS A 391 -13.00 -18.32 -11.55
N CYS A 392 -13.66 -17.85 -10.49
CA CYS A 392 -14.01 -18.72 -9.37
C CYS A 392 -14.87 -19.85 -9.94
N LYS A 393 -14.32 -21.07 -9.97
CA LYS A 393 -15.14 -22.26 -10.16
C LYS A 393 -16.16 -22.31 -9.02
N LYS A 394 -17.41 -22.62 -9.38
CA LYS A 394 -18.59 -22.77 -8.51
C LYS A 394 -18.46 -23.83 -7.39
N SER A 395 -17.32 -24.48 -7.23
CA SER A 395 -17.09 -25.50 -6.21
C SER A 395 -16.18 -24.91 -5.16
N ASP A 396 -16.75 -24.56 -4.00
CA ASP A 396 -16.14 -24.60 -2.66
C ASP A 396 -16.95 -23.76 -1.64
N PHE A 397 -18.27 -23.69 -1.84
CA PHE A 397 -19.23 -23.32 -0.80
C PHE A 397 -20.41 -24.29 -0.88
N VAL A 398 -20.28 -25.42 -0.20
CA VAL A 398 -21.40 -26.19 0.35
C VAL A 398 -21.20 -26.25 1.85
#